data_AF-A0A2D0APC9-F1
#
_entry.id   AF-A0A2D0APC9-F1
#
_cell.length_a   1.000
_cell.length_b   1.000
_cell.length_c   1.000
_cell.angle_alpha   90.00
_cell.angle_beta   90.00
_cell.angle_gamma   90.00
#
_symmetry.space_group_name_H-M   'P 1'
#
loop_
_entity.id
_entity.type
_entity.pdbx_description
1 polymer ?
#
loop_
_entity_poly.entity_id
_entity_poly.type
_entity_poly.pdbx_seq_one_letter_code
_entity_poly.pdbx_strand_id
1 'polypeptide(L)'
;MDPDRAAINLRQLSGPATKNADRICETVALTVAGGERNELQSATFGGYAFFKNGLPTQVSSITSDDRIPRHFVDSYTDWFHRSRKFYRSALGRETREVNSVLFLVDQDEEGQQSGCRYAGSALPGLLLIGLRPGCLTGRQEPPGDLRHFVAHETFHQWNYTISGVERDPTAQAFRLMLLEGGAELAAVLFNAQTKAAGDDVTERYLGAAAKGCVDAALGRQQSIVELVNSNNEYAYSCGAVYAFLSMAPDGRKPLDALARFWKPVLVAPDKPIRSRVPFVDAAFTARISSLPTANELFSATGYQLVAAKELTKGERFQVAVELLREISRNDCQGSYGLFTGADEIVIDPNLTQCQHLRAGGKPLNVGGFDIYIAPLQARAAWLSACDAGGTVPVAYKDSDLEATSVACASKPKNMFTPLRLLRVPQRETLP
;
A
#
# COMPACT_ATOMS: atom_id res chain seq x y z
N MET A 1 -38.12 -4.36 27.56
CA MET A 1 -37.45 -3.12 27.13
C MET A 1 -36.29 -3.53 26.26
N ASP A 2 -36.35 -3.11 25.00
CA ASP A 2 -35.40 -3.46 23.94
C ASP A 2 -33.95 -3.12 24.34
N PRO A 3 -33.04 -4.10 24.45
CA PRO A 3 -31.63 -3.80 24.24
C PRO A 3 -31.45 -3.59 22.72
N ASP A 4 -30.60 -2.67 22.28
CA ASP A 4 -29.91 -2.73 20.97
C ASP A 4 -29.27 -1.38 20.61
N ARG A 5 -28.15 -1.07 21.26
CA ARG A 5 -27.21 -0.02 20.83
C ARG A 5 -25.81 -0.59 20.92
N ALA A 6 -25.10 -0.66 19.80
CA ALA A 6 -23.66 -0.88 19.80
C ALA A 6 -22.98 0.49 19.86
N ALA A 7 -22.14 0.71 20.86
CA ALA A 7 -21.26 1.87 20.90
C ALA A 7 -19.95 1.50 20.18
N ILE A 8 -19.69 2.14 19.04
CA ILE A 8 -18.38 2.08 18.40
C ILE A 8 -17.50 3.04 19.18
N ASN A 9 -16.64 2.50 20.05
CA ASN A 9 -15.69 3.31 20.81
C ASN A 9 -14.49 3.61 19.90
N LEU A 10 -14.57 4.72 19.17
CA LEU A 10 -13.45 5.23 18.39
C LEU A 10 -12.47 5.88 19.38
N ARG A 11 -11.28 5.29 19.55
CA ARG A 11 -10.22 5.95 20.33
C ARG A 11 -9.82 7.23 19.60
N GLN A 12 -9.98 8.37 20.27
CA GLN A 12 -9.30 9.59 19.86
C GLN A 12 -7.79 9.32 19.89
N LEU A 13 -7.10 9.51 18.77
CA LEU A 13 -5.64 9.53 18.75
C LEU A 13 -5.19 10.84 19.42
N SER A 14 -5.15 10.84 20.75
CA SER A 14 -4.67 11.99 21.51
C SER A 14 -3.14 12.06 21.43
N GLY A 15 -2.63 13.01 20.64
CA GLY A 15 -1.27 13.52 20.79
C GLY A 15 -0.61 14.02 19.49
N PRO A 16 -0.06 15.24 19.45
CA PRO A 16 0.69 15.78 18.30
C PRO A 16 2.07 15.12 18.07
N ALA A 17 2.33 13.93 18.63
CA ALA A 17 3.66 13.33 18.67
C ALA A 17 3.75 11.86 18.22
N THR A 18 2.65 11.19 17.88
CA THR A 18 2.74 9.82 17.38
C THR A 18 2.97 9.82 15.88
N LYS A 19 4.17 9.41 15.45
CA LYS A 19 4.58 9.17 14.05
C LYS A 19 3.73 8.12 13.28
N ASN A 20 2.61 7.68 13.84
CA ASN A 20 1.70 6.67 13.31
C ASN A 20 0.33 7.29 12.97
N ALA A 21 0.34 8.44 12.27
CA ALA A 21 -0.86 9.19 11.86
C ALA A 21 -1.71 8.48 10.77
N ASP A 22 -1.33 7.27 10.36
CA ASP A 22 -2.01 6.49 9.31
C ASP A 22 -2.99 5.43 9.87
N ARG A 23 -3.20 5.40 11.19
CA ARG A 23 -3.99 4.34 11.89
C ARG A 23 -5.37 4.80 12.36
N ILE A 24 -6.16 5.44 11.49
CA ILE A 24 -7.48 5.99 11.84
C ILE A 24 -8.49 4.89 12.27
N CYS A 25 -8.31 3.62 11.87
CA CYS A 25 -9.34 2.58 12.04
C CYS A 25 -8.89 1.26 12.71
N GLU A 26 -7.68 1.15 13.27
CA GLU A 26 -7.09 -0.17 13.57
C GLU A 26 -7.62 -0.90 14.83
N THR A 27 -8.51 -0.35 15.65
CA THR A 27 -9.09 -1.15 16.75
C THR A 27 -10.47 -0.66 17.17
N VAL A 28 -11.51 -1.24 16.56
CA VAL A 28 -12.90 -1.11 17.04
C VAL A 28 -13.22 -2.32 17.91
N ALA A 29 -13.36 -2.11 19.22
CA ALA A 29 -13.87 -3.14 20.13
C ALA A 29 -15.39 -3.02 20.26
N LEU A 30 -16.12 -4.08 19.90
CA LEU A 30 -17.56 -4.20 20.18
C LEU A 30 -17.72 -4.55 21.66
N THR A 31 -18.29 -3.64 22.45
CA THR A 31 -18.73 -3.97 23.82
C THR A 31 -20.24 -4.17 23.84
N VAL A 32 -20.67 -5.34 24.33
CA VAL A 32 -22.09 -5.64 24.58
C VAL A 32 -22.49 -4.95 25.88
N ALA A 33 -23.63 -4.26 25.89
CA ALA A 33 -24.12 -3.54 27.06
C ALA A 33 -24.30 -4.51 28.26
N GLY A 34 -23.48 -4.32 29.31
CA GLY A 34 -23.53 -5.11 30.54
C GLY A 34 -22.28 -5.05 31.43
N GLY A 35 -21.14 -4.55 30.95
CA GLY A 35 -19.92 -4.37 31.74
C GLY A 35 -19.76 -2.95 32.28
N GLU A 36 -19.25 -2.83 33.50
CA GLU A 36 -19.10 -1.58 34.25
C GLU A 36 -18.42 -0.45 33.45
N ARG A 37 -19.00 0.76 33.57
CA ARG A 37 -18.50 2.00 32.97
C ARG A 37 -17.19 2.40 33.65
N ASN A 38 -16.06 1.99 33.11
CA ASN A 38 -14.82 2.73 33.32
C ASN A 38 -14.81 3.96 32.41
N GLU A 39 -14.70 5.14 33.02
CA GLU A 39 -14.63 6.44 32.38
C GLU A 39 -13.44 6.53 31.42
N LEU A 40 -13.66 6.14 30.17
CA LEU A 40 -12.80 6.52 29.05
C LEU A 40 -13.29 7.88 28.54
N GLN A 41 -12.45 8.91 28.67
CA GLN A 41 -12.64 10.22 28.04
C GLN A 41 -12.87 9.99 26.54
N SER A 42 -14.11 10.22 26.10
CA SER A 42 -14.59 9.90 24.76
C SER A 42 -14.77 11.16 23.95
N ALA A 43 -14.10 11.26 22.80
CA ALA A 43 -14.48 12.23 21.77
C ALA A 43 -15.74 11.72 21.08
N THR A 44 -16.81 12.50 21.12
CA THR A 44 -18.08 12.16 20.48
C THR A 44 -18.01 12.52 19.00
N PHE A 45 -17.80 11.56 18.12
CA PHE A 45 -18.02 11.75 16.68
C PHE A 45 -19.46 11.36 16.34
N GLY A 46 -20.21 12.28 15.72
CA GLY A 46 -21.59 12.04 15.29
C GLY A 46 -21.63 11.06 14.11
N GLY A 47 -22.09 9.84 14.37
CA GLY A 47 -22.32 8.80 13.37
C GLY A 47 -22.92 7.56 14.03
N TYR A 48 -24.12 7.15 13.62
CA TYR A 48 -24.81 5.99 14.20
C TYR A 48 -24.70 4.78 13.26
N ALA A 49 -24.32 3.62 13.79
CA ALA A 49 -24.48 2.33 13.12
C ALA A 49 -25.50 1.49 13.92
N PHE A 50 -26.54 1.00 13.25
CA PHE A 50 -27.58 0.18 13.88
C PHE A 50 -27.22 -1.30 13.79
N PHE A 51 -27.13 -1.97 14.94
CA PHE A 51 -27.01 -3.42 15.03
C PHE A 51 -28.14 -3.92 15.92
N LYS A 52 -29.03 -4.75 15.36
CA LYS A 52 -30.09 -5.41 16.13
C LYS A 52 -29.60 -6.81 16.50
N ASN A 53 -29.44 -7.11 17.79
CA ASN A 53 -29.03 -8.42 18.29
C ASN A 53 -27.71 -9.00 17.69
N GLY A 54 -26.74 -8.16 17.32
CA GLY A 54 -25.48 -8.61 16.71
C GLY A 54 -25.60 -9.11 15.26
N LEU A 55 -26.78 -8.99 14.63
CA LEU A 55 -27.00 -9.29 13.23
C LEU A 55 -27.04 -7.97 12.42
N PRO A 56 -26.35 -7.90 11.26
CA PRO A 56 -26.46 -6.76 10.36
C PRO A 56 -27.93 -6.52 9.98
N THR A 57 -28.44 -5.31 10.20
CA THR A 57 -29.75 -4.90 9.68
C THR A 57 -29.56 -4.25 8.31
N GLN A 58 -30.47 -4.53 7.37
CA GLN A 58 -30.48 -3.89 6.06
C GLN A 58 -30.83 -2.41 6.25
N VAL A 59 -29.92 -1.51 5.90
CA VAL A 59 -30.17 -0.06 5.89
C VAL A 59 -30.44 0.31 4.44
N SER A 60 -31.61 0.91 4.21
CA SER A 60 -32.13 1.19 2.87
C SER A 60 -31.43 2.36 2.17
N SER A 61 -30.51 3.04 2.83
CA SER A 61 -29.81 4.22 2.33
C SER A 61 -28.40 4.36 2.93
N ILE A 62 -27.43 4.79 2.12
CA ILE A 62 -26.15 5.32 2.62
C ILE A 62 -26.46 6.65 3.32
N THR A 63 -26.22 6.72 4.62
CA THR A 63 -26.33 7.94 5.42
C THR A 63 -24.95 8.59 5.54
N SER A 64 -24.81 9.80 5.00
CA SER A 64 -23.61 10.64 5.16
C SER A 64 -23.91 11.80 6.09
N ASP A 65 -22.89 12.30 6.78
CA ASP A 65 -22.94 13.59 7.46
C ASP A 65 -23.15 14.71 6.42
N ASP A 66 -24.00 15.69 6.71
CA ASP A 66 -24.32 16.83 5.82
C ASP A 66 -23.07 17.69 5.47
N ARG A 67 -21.98 17.55 6.24
CA ARG A 67 -20.68 18.16 5.97
C ARG A 67 -19.93 17.54 4.79
N ILE A 68 -20.34 16.35 4.33
CA ILE A 68 -19.71 15.67 3.21
C ILE A 68 -20.33 16.16 1.91
N PRO A 69 -19.53 16.65 0.96
CA PRO A 69 -20.07 17.14 -0.31
C PRO A 69 -20.85 16.07 -1.05
N ARG A 70 -22.07 16.41 -1.50
CA ARG A 70 -22.97 15.44 -2.15
C ARG A 70 -22.37 14.75 -3.37
N HIS A 71 -21.57 15.46 -4.17
CA HIS A 71 -20.89 14.87 -5.33
C HIS A 71 -19.88 13.77 -4.94
N PHE A 72 -19.26 13.86 -3.75
CA PHE A 72 -18.39 12.80 -3.22
C PHE A 72 -19.22 11.57 -2.86
N VAL A 73 -20.32 11.77 -2.15
CA VAL A 73 -21.26 10.69 -1.77
C VAL A 73 -21.83 10.01 -3.02
N ASP A 74 -22.25 10.79 -4.02
CA ASP A 74 -22.79 10.27 -5.29
C ASP A 74 -21.73 9.45 -6.04
N SER A 75 -20.48 9.95 -6.12
CA SER A 75 -19.36 9.24 -6.77
C SER A 75 -19.00 7.95 -6.04
N TYR A 76 -18.91 7.99 -4.71
CA TYR A 76 -18.68 6.81 -3.87
C TYR A 76 -19.78 5.76 -4.12
N THR A 77 -21.03 6.19 -4.09
CA THR A 77 -22.20 5.31 -4.25
C THR A 77 -22.21 4.65 -5.63
N ASP A 78 -21.95 5.41 -6.69
CA ASP A 78 -21.84 4.86 -8.05
C ASP A 78 -20.71 3.82 -8.16
N TRP A 79 -19.51 4.15 -7.65
CA TRP A 79 -18.36 3.22 -7.66
C TRP A 79 -18.59 1.97 -6.81
N PHE A 80 -19.24 2.10 -5.66
CA PHE A 80 -19.64 0.96 -4.82
C PHE A 80 -20.60 0.03 -5.58
N HIS A 81 -21.65 0.57 -6.20
CA HIS A 81 -22.59 -0.25 -6.96
C HIS A 81 -21.95 -0.91 -8.19
N ARG A 82 -21.08 -0.20 -8.91
CA ARG A 82 -20.40 -0.74 -10.09
C ARG A 82 -19.39 -1.82 -9.73
N SER A 83 -18.56 -1.60 -8.71
CA SER A 83 -17.60 -2.60 -8.25
C SER A 83 -18.32 -3.83 -7.69
N ARG A 84 -19.39 -3.66 -6.90
CA ARG A 84 -20.23 -4.77 -6.43
C ARG A 84 -20.83 -5.56 -7.59
N LYS A 85 -21.36 -4.89 -8.63
CA LYS A 85 -21.89 -5.55 -9.83
C LYS A 85 -20.79 -6.33 -10.57
N PHE A 86 -19.61 -5.74 -10.71
CA PHE A 86 -18.45 -6.37 -11.34
C PHE A 86 -18.04 -7.65 -10.59
N TYR A 87 -17.81 -7.58 -9.28
CA TYR A 87 -17.42 -8.75 -8.49
C TYR A 87 -18.51 -9.83 -8.46
N ARG A 88 -19.80 -9.43 -8.36
CA ARG A 88 -20.92 -10.38 -8.44
C ARG A 88 -20.94 -11.19 -9.74
N SER A 89 -20.57 -10.56 -10.86
CA SER A 89 -20.52 -11.25 -12.16
C SER A 89 -19.46 -12.36 -12.18
N ALA A 90 -18.39 -12.22 -11.39
CA ALA A 90 -17.29 -13.18 -11.31
C ALA A 90 -17.53 -14.23 -10.21
N LEU A 91 -17.87 -13.77 -9.00
CA LEU A 91 -17.85 -14.56 -7.76
C LEU A 91 -19.23 -15.06 -7.34
N GLY A 92 -20.31 -14.49 -7.87
CA GLY A 92 -21.66 -14.70 -7.36
C GLY A 92 -21.98 -13.74 -6.21
N ARG A 93 -23.01 -14.07 -5.41
CA ARG A 93 -23.43 -13.23 -4.27
C ARG A 93 -22.30 -13.09 -3.24
N GLU A 94 -22.20 -11.91 -2.67
CA GLU A 94 -21.32 -11.63 -1.53
C GLU A 94 -21.62 -12.53 -0.33
N THR A 95 -20.60 -12.83 0.45
CA THR A 95 -20.71 -13.62 1.69
C THR A 95 -21.27 -12.77 2.83
N ARG A 96 -21.04 -11.46 2.77
CA ARG A 96 -21.58 -10.46 3.69
C ARG A 96 -22.06 -9.25 2.91
N GLU A 97 -23.34 -8.94 3.03
CA GLU A 97 -23.90 -7.74 2.43
C GLU A 97 -23.52 -6.51 3.26
N VAL A 98 -22.86 -5.53 2.64
CA VAL A 98 -22.73 -4.20 3.23
C VAL A 98 -24.07 -3.49 3.09
N ASN A 99 -24.64 -3.14 4.24
CA ASN A 99 -25.91 -2.46 4.35
C ASN A 99 -25.73 -0.98 4.67
N SER A 100 -24.57 -0.58 5.19
CA SER A 100 -24.29 0.78 5.62
C SER A 100 -22.86 1.19 5.31
N VAL A 101 -22.68 2.47 5.05
CA VAL A 101 -21.36 3.11 4.96
C VAL A 101 -21.38 4.29 5.92
N LEU A 102 -20.39 4.35 6.80
CA LEU A 102 -20.21 5.45 7.74
C LEU A 102 -18.93 6.20 7.38
N PHE A 103 -19.07 7.50 7.12
CA PHE A 103 -17.94 8.37 6.89
C PHE A 103 -17.53 9.06 8.20
N LEU A 104 -16.26 8.92 8.56
CA LEU A 104 -15.65 9.54 9.73
C LEU A 104 -14.79 10.71 9.25
N VAL A 105 -15.15 11.93 9.62
CA VAL A 105 -14.40 13.13 9.23
C VAL A 105 -13.44 13.51 10.35
N ASP A 106 -12.15 13.53 10.04
CA ASP A 106 -11.13 14.09 10.92
C ASP A 106 -11.27 15.63 10.97
N GLN A 107 -11.19 16.21 12.15
CA GLN A 107 -11.50 17.63 12.44
C GLN A 107 -10.25 18.50 12.56
N ASP A 108 -9.03 17.96 12.35
CA ASP A 108 -7.80 18.72 12.54
C ASP A 108 -7.78 20.05 11.76
N GLU A 109 -7.89 21.17 12.50
CA GLU A 109 -7.94 22.54 11.98
C GLU A 109 -6.61 22.97 11.33
N GLU A 110 -5.49 22.34 11.69
CA GLU A 110 -4.17 22.57 11.08
C GLU A 110 -4.01 21.84 9.72
N GLY A 111 -4.94 20.95 9.36
CA GLY A 111 -4.84 20.02 8.23
C GLY A 111 -5.23 20.56 6.85
N GLN A 112 -5.59 21.85 6.71
CA GLN A 112 -6.07 22.44 5.45
C GLN A 112 -5.06 22.36 4.28
N GLN A 113 -3.77 22.10 4.55
CA GLN A 113 -2.74 21.92 3.52
C GLN A 113 -2.46 20.45 3.16
N SER A 114 -3.01 19.48 3.89
CA SER A 114 -2.86 18.07 3.55
C SER A 114 -3.90 17.69 2.49
N GLY A 115 -3.45 17.21 1.33
CA GLY A 115 -4.35 16.75 0.26
C GLY A 115 -5.35 15.70 0.74
N CYS A 116 -6.38 15.41 -0.07
CA CYS A 116 -7.38 14.40 0.30
C CYS A 116 -6.73 13.04 0.56
N ARG A 117 -6.99 12.46 1.74
CA ARG A 117 -6.60 11.11 2.14
C ARG A 117 -7.80 10.42 2.78
N TYR A 118 -7.85 9.11 2.60
CA TYR A 118 -8.90 8.28 3.16
C TYR A 118 -8.32 6.96 3.68
N ALA A 119 -9.02 6.38 4.65
CA ALA A 119 -8.73 5.06 5.22
C ALA A 119 -10.03 4.28 5.33
N GLY A 120 -9.96 2.96 5.16
CA GLY A 120 -11.12 2.09 5.17
C GLY A 120 -11.02 1.03 6.25
N SER A 121 -12.17 0.55 6.71
CA SER A 121 -12.28 -0.71 7.43
C SER A 121 -13.62 -1.35 7.09
N ALA A 122 -13.57 -2.62 6.70
CA ALA A 122 -14.75 -3.42 6.47
C ALA A 122 -15.15 -4.19 7.73
N LEU A 123 -16.39 -4.01 8.17
CA LEU A 123 -17.04 -4.82 9.20
C LEU A 123 -18.24 -5.57 8.59
N PRO A 124 -18.68 -6.70 9.17
CA PRO A 124 -19.91 -7.34 8.73
C PRO A 124 -21.09 -6.34 8.72
N GLY A 125 -21.61 -6.03 7.53
CA GLY A 125 -22.72 -5.10 7.34
C GLY A 125 -22.36 -3.62 7.18
N LEU A 126 -21.10 -3.23 7.43
CA LEU A 126 -20.70 -1.83 7.56
C LEU A 126 -19.33 -1.57 6.93
N LEU A 127 -19.23 -0.53 6.11
CA LEU A 127 -17.93 0.05 5.73
C LEU A 127 -17.70 1.33 6.53
N LEU A 128 -16.54 1.42 7.19
CA LEU A 128 -16.07 2.60 7.90
C LEU A 128 -15.05 3.32 7.02
N ILE A 129 -15.31 4.57 6.66
CA ILE A 129 -14.46 5.36 5.77
C ILE A 129 -13.99 6.61 6.49
N GLY A 130 -12.73 6.66 6.89
CA GLY A 130 -12.08 7.87 7.39
C GLY A 130 -11.78 8.83 6.24
N LEU A 131 -12.13 10.12 6.39
CA LEU A 131 -11.86 11.21 5.46
C LEU A 131 -11.11 12.32 6.19
N ARG A 132 -10.01 12.80 5.59
CA ARG A 132 -9.32 14.00 6.08
C ARG A 132 -9.97 15.29 5.53
N PRO A 133 -9.81 16.46 6.20
CA PRO A 133 -10.44 17.72 5.81
C PRO A 133 -10.26 18.11 4.34
N GLY A 134 -9.10 17.79 3.73
CA GLY A 134 -8.83 18.06 2.31
C GLY A 134 -9.83 17.43 1.34
N CYS A 135 -10.48 16.32 1.72
CA CYS A 135 -11.52 15.64 0.93
C CYS A 135 -12.87 16.37 0.89
N LEU A 136 -13.06 17.38 1.74
CA LEU A 136 -14.34 18.07 1.92
C LEU A 136 -14.39 19.42 1.19
N THR A 137 -13.31 19.83 0.53
CA THR A 137 -13.29 21.09 -0.21
C THR A 137 -14.12 20.95 -1.49
N GLY A 138 -15.32 21.55 -1.50
CA GLY A 138 -16.35 21.35 -2.53
C GLY A 138 -16.04 21.87 -3.95
N ARG A 139 -14.77 22.03 -4.32
CA ARG A 139 -14.30 22.54 -5.62
C ARG A 139 -13.50 21.52 -6.45
N GLN A 140 -13.13 20.38 -5.89
CA GLN A 140 -12.28 19.40 -6.57
C GLN A 140 -13.11 18.20 -7.02
N GLU A 141 -12.80 17.67 -8.21
CA GLU A 141 -13.23 16.33 -8.58
C GLU A 141 -12.77 15.35 -7.48
N PRO A 142 -13.52 14.27 -7.22
CA PRO A 142 -13.07 13.23 -6.31
C PRO A 142 -11.64 12.82 -6.69
N PRO A 143 -10.74 12.61 -5.71
CA PRO A 143 -9.36 12.29 -6.03
C PRO A 143 -9.32 11.02 -6.90
N GLY A 144 -8.40 11.00 -7.86
CA GLY A 144 -8.39 10.00 -8.94
C GLY A 144 -8.29 8.55 -8.46
N ASP A 145 -7.84 8.34 -7.23
CA ASP A 145 -7.69 7.07 -6.54
C ASP A 145 -8.95 6.62 -5.76
N LEU A 146 -9.94 7.50 -5.52
CA LEU A 146 -11.17 7.16 -4.77
C LEU A 146 -11.87 5.94 -5.38
N ARG A 147 -11.92 5.88 -6.71
CA ARG A 147 -12.52 4.75 -7.43
C ARG A 147 -11.83 3.43 -7.08
N HIS A 148 -10.51 3.42 -7.00
CA HIS A 148 -9.72 2.26 -6.62
C HIS A 148 -10.02 1.85 -5.18
N PHE A 149 -9.97 2.80 -4.26
CA PHE A 149 -10.26 2.58 -2.84
C PHE A 149 -11.67 2.01 -2.60
N VAL A 150 -12.70 2.58 -3.22
CA VAL A 150 -14.07 2.05 -3.12
C VAL A 150 -14.14 0.63 -3.63
N ALA A 151 -13.45 0.32 -4.73
CA ALA A 151 -13.42 -1.03 -5.28
C ALA A 151 -12.69 -2.02 -4.36
N HIS A 152 -11.62 -1.59 -3.67
CA HIS A 152 -10.90 -2.37 -2.65
C HIS A 152 -11.83 -2.72 -1.48
N GLU A 153 -12.40 -1.70 -0.84
CA GLU A 153 -13.31 -1.88 0.30
C GLU A 153 -14.54 -2.71 -0.07
N THR A 154 -15.05 -2.54 -1.30
CA THR A 154 -16.17 -3.33 -1.79
C THR A 154 -15.84 -4.82 -1.91
N PHE A 155 -14.60 -5.16 -2.27
CA PHE A 155 -14.18 -6.57 -2.42
C PHE A 155 -14.15 -7.31 -1.07
N HIS A 156 -13.96 -6.60 0.04
CA HIS A 156 -14.02 -7.18 1.38
C HIS A 156 -15.38 -7.81 1.71
N GLN A 157 -16.46 -7.48 1.00
CA GLN A 157 -17.75 -8.19 1.09
C GLN A 157 -17.67 -9.68 0.72
N TRP A 158 -16.65 -10.08 -0.04
CA TRP A 158 -16.36 -11.48 -0.32
C TRP A 158 -15.25 -12.01 0.58
N ASN A 159 -14.08 -11.36 0.58
CA ASN A 159 -12.87 -11.96 1.15
C ASN A 159 -12.71 -11.78 2.66
N TYR A 160 -13.52 -10.97 3.34
CA TYR A 160 -13.42 -10.81 4.80
C TYR A 160 -13.62 -12.13 5.57
N THR A 161 -14.24 -13.15 4.95
CA THR A 161 -14.36 -14.49 5.55
C THR A 161 -13.00 -15.11 5.90
N ILE A 162 -11.91 -14.63 5.32
CA ILE A 162 -10.55 -15.14 5.58
C ILE A 162 -9.83 -14.42 6.73
N SER A 163 -10.44 -13.39 7.35
CA SER A 163 -9.84 -12.53 8.38
C SER A 163 -9.62 -13.20 9.75
N GLY A 164 -9.68 -14.53 9.82
CA GLY A 164 -9.46 -15.30 11.06
C GLY A 164 -8.02 -15.20 11.54
N VAL A 165 -7.82 -15.19 12.85
CA VAL A 165 -6.50 -15.22 13.48
C VAL A 165 -5.94 -16.65 13.42
N GLU A 166 -4.76 -16.79 12.82
CA GLU A 166 -4.01 -18.04 12.78
C GLU A 166 -2.94 -18.05 13.86
N ARG A 167 -2.70 -19.23 14.45
CA ARG A 167 -1.58 -19.42 15.40
C ARG A 167 -0.23 -19.53 14.68
N ASP A 168 -0.24 -20.07 13.46
CA ASP A 168 0.96 -20.18 12.64
C ASP A 168 1.25 -18.83 11.95
N PRO A 169 2.42 -18.19 12.19
CA PRO A 169 2.77 -16.91 11.57
C PRO A 169 2.80 -16.97 10.04
N THR A 170 3.14 -18.12 9.46
CA THR A 170 3.16 -18.28 8.00
C THR A 170 1.75 -18.25 7.43
N ALA A 171 0.83 -19.04 8.00
CA ALA A 171 -0.58 -19.02 7.65
C ALA A 171 -1.21 -17.62 7.88
N GLN A 172 -0.85 -16.93 8.96
CA GLN A 172 -1.31 -15.57 9.23
C GLN A 172 -0.89 -14.59 8.13
N ALA A 173 0.38 -14.62 7.71
CA ALA A 173 0.87 -13.76 6.63
C ALA A 173 0.16 -14.04 5.30
N PHE A 174 -0.06 -15.31 4.94
CA PHE A 174 -0.81 -15.65 3.72
C PHE A 174 -2.26 -15.18 3.78
N ARG A 175 -2.93 -15.29 4.93
CA ARG A 175 -4.28 -14.74 5.11
C ARG A 175 -4.31 -13.23 4.92
N LEU A 176 -3.37 -12.50 5.54
CA LEU A 176 -3.28 -11.05 5.37
C LEU A 176 -3.00 -10.65 3.92
N MET A 177 -2.07 -11.33 3.25
CA MET A 177 -1.78 -11.09 1.84
C MET A 177 -2.99 -11.32 0.94
N LEU A 178 -3.80 -12.34 1.22
CA LEU A 178 -5.04 -12.57 0.48
C LEU A 178 -6.15 -11.61 0.86
N LEU A 179 -6.22 -11.18 2.12
CA LEU A 179 -7.22 -10.24 2.57
C LEU A 179 -6.98 -8.87 1.93
N GLU A 180 -5.81 -8.30 2.13
CA GLU A 180 -5.50 -6.95 1.66
C GLU A 180 -5.06 -6.95 0.21
N GLY A 181 -4.03 -7.72 -0.12
CA GLY A 181 -3.53 -7.78 -1.49
C GLY A 181 -4.50 -8.40 -2.49
N GLY A 182 -5.39 -9.29 -2.03
CA GLY A 182 -6.49 -9.80 -2.85
C GLY A 182 -7.51 -8.72 -3.22
N ALA A 183 -7.86 -7.85 -2.27
CA ALA A 183 -8.73 -6.70 -2.50
C ALA A 183 -8.07 -5.66 -3.40
N GLU A 184 -6.77 -5.41 -3.20
CA GLU A 184 -5.96 -4.53 -4.05
C GLU A 184 -5.99 -5.00 -5.51
N LEU A 185 -5.66 -6.28 -5.77
CA LEU A 185 -5.70 -6.82 -7.12
C LEU A 185 -7.11 -6.74 -7.72
N ALA A 186 -8.15 -7.04 -6.94
CA ALA A 186 -9.53 -6.95 -7.43
C ALA A 186 -9.91 -5.52 -7.84
N ALA A 187 -9.47 -4.51 -7.08
CA ALA A 187 -9.66 -3.10 -7.40
C ALA A 187 -8.92 -2.68 -8.68
N VAL A 188 -7.70 -3.17 -8.89
CA VAL A 188 -6.94 -2.97 -10.14
C VAL A 188 -7.72 -3.55 -11.33
N LEU A 189 -8.20 -4.79 -11.20
CA LEU A 189 -8.96 -5.45 -12.27
C LEU A 189 -10.28 -4.73 -12.59
N PHE A 190 -10.96 -4.20 -11.57
CA PHE A 190 -12.13 -3.34 -11.75
C PHE A 190 -11.79 -2.07 -12.53
N ASN A 191 -10.66 -1.44 -12.21
CA ASN A 191 -10.22 -0.23 -12.90
C ASN A 191 -9.79 -0.49 -14.35
N ALA A 192 -9.12 -1.61 -14.61
CA ALA A 192 -8.69 -2.01 -15.95
C ALA A 192 -9.85 -2.27 -16.93
N GLN A 193 -11.10 -2.42 -16.45
CA GLN A 193 -12.26 -2.64 -17.31
C GLN A 193 -12.67 -1.45 -18.17
N THR A 194 -12.20 -0.23 -17.86
CA THR A 194 -12.55 0.94 -18.68
C THR A 194 -11.79 0.92 -20.00
N LYS A 195 -12.54 0.95 -21.12
CA LYS A 195 -12.10 0.77 -22.51
C LYS A 195 -10.87 1.57 -22.97
N ALA A 196 -10.44 2.59 -22.23
CA ALA A 196 -9.30 3.44 -22.59
C ALA A 196 -7.94 2.93 -22.08
N ALA A 197 -7.88 1.89 -21.24
CA ALA A 197 -6.66 1.57 -20.47
C ALA A 197 -6.35 0.06 -20.32
N GLY A 198 -6.80 -0.76 -21.28
CA GLY A 198 -6.67 -2.23 -21.24
C GLY A 198 -5.23 -2.73 -21.12
N ASP A 199 -5.07 -3.87 -20.41
CA ASP A 199 -3.86 -4.65 -20.05
C ASP A 199 -2.68 -3.90 -19.41
N ASP A 200 -2.35 -2.70 -19.90
CA ASP A 200 -1.28 -1.82 -19.43
C ASP A 200 -1.49 -1.30 -18.00
N VAL A 201 -2.74 -1.10 -17.54
CA VAL A 201 -2.98 -0.67 -16.13
C VAL A 201 -2.65 -1.77 -15.13
N THR A 202 -3.07 -3.00 -15.42
CA THR A 202 -2.83 -4.15 -14.53
C THR A 202 -1.35 -4.48 -14.47
N GLU A 203 -0.68 -4.54 -15.62
CA GLU A 203 0.76 -4.81 -15.68
C GLU A 203 1.59 -3.70 -15.02
N ARG A 204 1.24 -2.41 -15.22
CA ARG A 204 1.93 -1.30 -14.55
C ARG A 204 1.77 -1.35 -13.04
N TYR A 205 0.55 -1.56 -12.54
CA TYR A 205 0.32 -1.68 -11.09
C TYR A 205 1.10 -2.86 -10.52
N LEU A 206 1.01 -4.04 -11.15
CA LEU A 206 1.70 -5.23 -10.68
C LEU A 206 3.22 -5.08 -10.75
N GLY A 207 3.74 -4.38 -11.76
CA GLY A 207 5.15 -4.02 -11.84
C GLY A 207 5.58 -3.18 -10.64
N ALA A 208 4.80 -2.15 -10.29
CA ALA A 208 5.06 -1.31 -9.13
C ALA A 208 4.96 -2.08 -7.79
N ALA A 209 3.93 -2.92 -7.64
CA ALA A 209 3.72 -3.75 -6.45
C ALA A 209 4.82 -4.81 -6.29
N ALA A 210 5.19 -5.49 -7.39
CA ALA A 210 6.29 -6.47 -7.41
C ALA A 210 7.63 -5.81 -7.07
N LYS A 211 7.90 -4.64 -7.66
CA LYS A 211 9.08 -3.84 -7.32
C LYS A 211 9.10 -3.51 -5.82
N GLY A 212 8.03 -2.91 -5.29
CA GLY A 212 7.98 -2.53 -3.86
C GLY A 212 8.15 -3.72 -2.91
N CYS A 213 7.49 -4.84 -3.22
CA CYS A 213 7.58 -6.06 -2.42
C CYS A 213 9.00 -6.68 -2.45
N VAL A 214 9.57 -6.85 -3.64
CA VAL A 214 10.89 -7.47 -3.83
C VAL A 214 12.00 -6.57 -3.31
N ASP A 215 11.93 -5.26 -3.55
CA ASP A 215 12.91 -4.29 -3.02
C ASP A 215 12.95 -4.35 -1.49
N ALA A 216 11.79 -4.41 -0.83
CA ALA A 216 11.71 -4.51 0.62
C ALA A 216 12.25 -5.85 1.15
N ALA A 217 11.90 -6.97 0.52
CA ALA A 217 12.38 -8.29 0.90
C ALA A 217 13.92 -8.41 0.73
N LEU A 218 14.45 -7.95 -0.42
CA LEU A 218 15.89 -7.87 -0.67
C LEU A 218 16.60 -6.96 0.33
N GLY A 219 16.03 -5.79 0.61
CA GLY A 219 16.57 -4.79 1.54
C GLY A 219 16.72 -5.32 2.96
N ARG A 220 15.83 -6.23 3.38
CA ARG A 220 15.88 -6.87 4.70
C ARG A 220 16.49 -8.27 4.68
N GLN A 221 16.79 -8.80 3.49
CA GLN A 221 17.18 -10.20 3.27
C GLN A 221 16.21 -11.18 3.95
N GLN A 222 14.91 -10.92 3.83
CA GLN A 222 13.84 -11.71 4.44
C GLN A 222 13.03 -12.42 3.36
N SER A 223 12.28 -13.44 3.76
CA SER A 223 11.14 -13.92 2.97
C SER A 223 10.02 -12.86 2.96
N ILE A 224 9.12 -12.95 1.99
CA ILE A 224 7.95 -12.06 1.93
C ILE A 224 7.02 -12.30 3.12
N VAL A 225 6.88 -13.56 3.55
CA VAL A 225 6.10 -13.92 4.75
C VAL A 225 6.64 -13.23 6.02
N GLU A 226 7.95 -13.26 6.24
CA GLU A 226 8.57 -12.55 7.37
C GLU A 226 8.39 -11.03 7.26
N LEU A 227 8.49 -10.49 6.03
CA LEU A 227 8.29 -9.08 5.77
C LEU A 227 6.89 -8.62 6.18
N VAL A 228 5.85 -9.34 5.74
CA VAL A 228 4.44 -9.06 6.07
C VAL A 228 4.20 -9.19 7.57
N ASN A 229 4.72 -10.22 8.22
CA ASN A 229 4.59 -10.39 9.67
C ASN A 229 5.29 -9.26 10.46
N SER A 230 6.34 -8.64 9.90
CA SER A 230 7.03 -7.52 10.54
C SER A 230 6.34 -6.18 10.32
N ASN A 231 5.61 -6.02 9.22
CA ASN A 231 4.81 -4.83 8.90
C ASN A 231 3.68 -5.22 7.94
N ASN A 232 2.44 -5.13 8.43
CA ASN A 232 1.24 -5.51 7.69
C ASN A 232 1.01 -4.65 6.43
N GLU A 233 1.61 -3.46 6.30
CA GLU A 233 1.51 -2.64 5.09
C GLU A 233 2.02 -3.38 3.84
N TYR A 234 2.97 -4.30 4.00
CA TYR A 234 3.43 -5.12 2.89
C TYR A 234 2.39 -6.14 2.42
N ALA A 235 1.35 -6.45 3.22
CA ALA A 235 0.27 -7.35 2.82
C ALA A 235 -0.50 -6.86 1.59
N TYR A 236 -0.55 -5.54 1.36
CA TYR A 236 -1.21 -4.93 0.21
C TYR A 236 -0.41 -5.20 -1.08
N SER A 237 0.81 -4.65 -1.18
CA SER A 237 1.64 -4.76 -2.39
C SER A 237 2.13 -6.19 -2.63
N CYS A 238 2.67 -6.87 -1.61
CA CYS A 238 3.11 -8.26 -1.74
C CYS A 238 1.92 -9.22 -1.95
N GLY A 239 0.79 -8.96 -1.29
CA GLY A 239 -0.39 -9.80 -1.46
C GLY A 239 -1.03 -9.66 -2.84
N ALA A 240 -1.00 -8.47 -3.45
CA ALA A 240 -1.48 -8.28 -4.82
C ALA A 240 -0.64 -9.10 -5.81
N VAL A 241 0.68 -9.13 -5.61
CA VAL A 241 1.61 -9.99 -6.37
C VAL A 241 1.29 -11.47 -6.12
N TYR A 242 1.11 -11.87 -4.86
CA TYR A 242 0.77 -13.26 -4.49
C TYR A 242 -0.55 -13.73 -5.14
N ALA A 243 -1.60 -12.92 -5.04
CA ALA A 243 -2.90 -13.19 -5.64
C ALA A 243 -2.79 -13.28 -7.17
N PHE A 244 -2.03 -12.37 -7.79
CA PHE A 244 -1.82 -12.37 -9.23
C PHE A 244 -1.08 -13.62 -9.72
N LEU A 245 0.04 -13.96 -9.10
CA LEU A 245 0.82 -15.16 -9.46
C LEU A 245 0.01 -16.44 -9.23
N SER A 246 -0.85 -16.46 -8.22
CA SER A 246 -1.80 -17.55 -7.96
C SER A 246 -2.92 -17.65 -9.00
N MET A 247 -3.19 -16.57 -9.75
CA MET A 247 -4.17 -16.48 -10.85
C MET A 247 -3.54 -16.69 -12.25
N ALA A 248 -2.23 -16.47 -12.40
CA ALA A 248 -1.55 -16.33 -13.68
C ALA A 248 -1.35 -17.58 -14.58
N PRO A 249 -1.45 -18.85 -14.15
CA PRO A 249 -0.93 -19.96 -14.98
C PRO A 249 -1.75 -20.34 -16.22
N ASP A 250 -2.89 -19.70 -16.54
CA ASP A 250 -3.83 -20.22 -17.56
C ASP A 250 -4.10 -19.32 -18.78
N GLY A 251 -3.48 -18.14 -18.92
CA GLY A 251 -3.74 -17.24 -20.07
C GLY A 251 -5.20 -16.80 -20.23
N ARG A 252 -6.03 -16.97 -19.19
CA ARG A 252 -7.46 -16.64 -19.16
C ARG A 252 -7.67 -15.15 -19.02
N LYS A 253 -8.87 -14.68 -19.37
CA LYS A 253 -9.29 -13.31 -19.11
C LYS A 253 -9.20 -13.03 -17.59
N PRO A 254 -8.78 -11.82 -17.16
CA PRO A 254 -8.54 -11.54 -15.75
C PRO A 254 -9.73 -11.84 -14.82
N LEU A 255 -10.97 -11.62 -15.31
CA LEU A 255 -12.19 -11.93 -14.59
C LEU A 255 -12.41 -13.43 -14.34
N ASP A 256 -12.14 -14.27 -15.34
CA ASP A 256 -12.28 -15.72 -15.23
C ASP A 256 -11.22 -16.28 -14.28
N ALA A 257 -10.01 -15.72 -14.33
CA ALA A 257 -8.94 -16.04 -13.41
C ALA A 257 -9.29 -15.66 -11.96
N LEU A 258 -9.88 -14.47 -11.76
CA LEU A 258 -10.36 -14.02 -10.45
C LEU A 258 -11.40 -15.01 -9.90
N ALA A 259 -12.39 -15.40 -10.71
CA ALA A 259 -13.43 -16.34 -10.32
C ALA A 259 -12.89 -17.73 -9.98
N ARG A 260 -11.96 -18.25 -10.81
CA ARG A 260 -11.38 -19.59 -10.62
C ARG A 260 -10.53 -19.67 -9.35
N PHE A 261 -9.81 -18.59 -9.03
CA PHE A 261 -9.00 -18.51 -7.82
C PHE A 261 -9.86 -18.32 -6.57
N TRP A 262 -10.76 -17.34 -6.56
CA TRP A 262 -11.48 -16.96 -5.33
C TRP A 262 -12.63 -17.87 -4.95
N LYS A 263 -13.45 -18.37 -5.90
CA LYS A 263 -14.64 -19.19 -5.54
C LYS A 263 -14.31 -20.34 -4.58
N PRO A 264 -13.26 -21.13 -4.80
CA PRO A 264 -12.92 -22.22 -3.90
C PRO A 264 -12.37 -21.76 -2.55
N VAL A 265 -11.62 -20.66 -2.51
CA VAL A 265 -11.15 -20.03 -1.26
C VAL A 265 -12.35 -19.59 -0.42
N LEU A 266 -13.34 -18.96 -1.05
CA LEU A 266 -14.53 -18.43 -0.38
C LEU A 266 -15.49 -19.51 0.13
N VAL A 267 -15.52 -20.70 -0.51
CA VAL A 267 -16.37 -21.83 -0.07
C VAL A 267 -15.77 -22.58 1.13
N ALA A 268 -14.45 -22.48 1.35
CA ALA A 268 -13.77 -23.17 2.44
C ALA A 268 -12.74 -22.26 3.15
N PRO A 269 -13.18 -21.15 3.77
CA PRO A 269 -12.30 -20.13 4.36
C PRO A 269 -11.50 -20.63 5.59
N ASP A 270 -11.96 -21.71 6.22
CA ASP A 270 -11.32 -22.35 7.37
C ASP A 270 -10.22 -23.35 6.97
N LYS A 271 -10.12 -23.70 5.68
CA LYS A 271 -9.03 -24.55 5.21
C LYS A 271 -7.76 -23.72 5.06
N PRO A 272 -6.56 -24.34 5.19
CA PRO A 272 -5.31 -23.66 4.90
C PRO A 272 -5.38 -23.02 3.52
N ILE A 273 -5.34 -21.69 3.49
CA ILE A 273 -5.46 -20.93 2.26
C ILE A 273 -4.08 -20.89 1.63
N ARG A 274 -3.89 -21.79 0.67
CA ARG A 274 -2.65 -21.99 -0.06
C ARG A 274 -2.88 -21.69 -1.53
N SER A 275 -1.83 -21.22 -2.21
CA SER A 275 -1.90 -21.08 -3.65
C SER A 275 -2.19 -22.45 -4.25
N ARG A 276 -3.03 -22.47 -5.28
CA ARG A 276 -3.24 -23.67 -6.09
C ARG A 276 -2.02 -24.02 -6.93
N VAL A 277 -1.03 -23.15 -6.91
CA VAL A 277 0.24 -23.26 -7.59
C VAL A 277 1.31 -23.51 -6.52
N PRO A 278 1.66 -24.79 -6.23
CA PRO A 278 2.45 -25.14 -5.04
C PRO A 278 3.80 -24.44 -4.92
N PHE A 279 4.41 -24.04 -6.05
CA PHE A 279 5.67 -23.31 -6.04
C PHE A 279 5.54 -21.87 -5.53
N VAL A 280 4.36 -21.23 -5.68
CA VAL A 280 4.16 -19.83 -5.29
C VAL A 280 4.29 -19.70 -3.77
N ASP A 281 3.63 -20.57 -3.01
CA ASP A 281 3.74 -20.55 -1.54
C ASP A 281 5.18 -20.76 -1.07
N ALA A 282 5.87 -21.74 -1.66
CA ALA A 282 7.27 -22.03 -1.34
C ALA A 282 8.18 -20.82 -1.63
N ALA A 283 7.98 -20.15 -2.77
CA ALA A 283 8.76 -18.97 -3.15
C ALA A 283 8.52 -17.77 -2.22
N PHE A 284 7.29 -17.57 -1.73
CA PHE A 284 6.97 -16.50 -0.78
C PHE A 284 7.53 -16.76 0.64
N THR A 285 7.73 -18.03 1.00
CA THR A 285 8.41 -18.44 2.25
C THR A 285 9.93 -18.48 2.13
N ALA A 286 10.47 -18.54 0.91
CA ALA A 286 11.91 -18.59 0.69
C ALA A 286 12.54 -17.22 0.98
N ARG A 287 13.76 -17.25 1.52
CA ARG A 287 14.54 -16.03 1.77
C ARG A 287 14.95 -15.40 0.43
N ILE A 288 14.61 -14.12 0.23
CA ILE A 288 15.02 -13.38 -0.96
C ILE A 288 16.33 -12.64 -0.64
N SER A 289 17.44 -13.16 -1.17
CA SER A 289 18.79 -12.61 -0.95
C SER A 289 19.39 -11.93 -2.17
N SER A 290 18.82 -12.18 -3.36
CA SER A 290 19.32 -11.67 -4.63
C SER A 290 18.20 -11.50 -5.68
N LEU A 291 18.44 -10.69 -6.70
CA LEU A 291 17.50 -10.54 -7.82
C LEU A 291 17.25 -11.87 -8.58
N PRO A 292 18.25 -12.76 -8.81
CA PRO A 292 18.00 -14.10 -9.31
C PRO A 292 16.99 -14.91 -8.48
N THR A 293 17.15 -14.95 -7.16
CA THR A 293 16.18 -15.64 -6.27
C THR A 293 14.80 -14.99 -6.30
N ALA A 294 14.72 -13.66 -6.46
CA ALA A 294 13.44 -12.98 -6.65
C ALA A 294 12.80 -13.31 -8.02
N ASN A 295 13.60 -13.54 -9.05
CA ASN A 295 13.11 -13.91 -10.39
C ASN A 295 12.51 -15.31 -10.45
N GLU A 296 12.97 -16.24 -9.61
CA GLU A 296 12.37 -17.57 -9.47
C GLU A 296 10.89 -17.49 -9.08
N LEU A 297 10.47 -16.42 -8.39
CA LEU A 297 9.08 -16.20 -8.03
C LEU A 297 8.16 -16.03 -9.24
N PHE A 298 8.67 -15.38 -10.30
CA PHE A 298 7.87 -14.98 -11.46
C PHE A 298 8.01 -15.95 -12.63
N SER A 299 9.16 -16.63 -12.74
CA SER A 299 9.52 -17.43 -13.92
C SER A 299 8.49 -18.52 -14.26
N ALA A 300 7.97 -19.21 -13.24
CA ALA A 300 7.01 -20.29 -13.42
C ALA A 300 5.57 -19.80 -13.75
N THR A 301 5.33 -18.49 -13.72
CA THR A 301 4.09 -17.85 -14.20
C THR A 301 4.24 -17.19 -15.58
N GLY A 302 5.39 -17.32 -16.22
CA GLY A 302 5.67 -16.68 -17.51
C GLY A 302 5.95 -15.17 -17.38
N TYR A 303 6.41 -14.72 -16.21
CA TYR A 303 6.86 -13.36 -15.98
C TYR A 303 8.32 -13.34 -15.51
N GLN A 304 8.96 -12.18 -15.65
CA GLN A 304 10.31 -11.94 -15.16
C GLN A 304 10.41 -10.52 -14.58
N LEU A 305 11.11 -10.39 -13.46
CA LEU A 305 11.59 -9.11 -12.95
C LEU A 305 12.95 -8.79 -13.56
N VAL A 306 12.99 -7.72 -14.35
CA VAL A 306 14.24 -7.22 -14.91
C VAL A 306 14.58 -5.88 -14.30
N ALA A 307 15.87 -5.62 -14.10
CA ALA A 307 16.33 -4.27 -13.83
C ALA A 307 15.99 -3.38 -15.05
N ALA A 308 15.40 -2.22 -14.79
CA ALA A 308 15.11 -1.24 -15.82
C ALA A 308 16.44 -0.75 -16.44
N LYS A 309 16.61 -0.99 -17.74
CA LYS A 309 17.77 -0.50 -18.50
C LYS A 309 17.74 1.02 -18.67
N GLU A 310 16.54 1.56 -18.86
CA GLU A 310 16.29 3.00 -18.98
C GLU A 310 15.26 3.40 -17.93
N LEU A 311 15.62 4.40 -17.13
CA LEU A 311 14.75 4.96 -16.10
C LEU A 311 13.94 6.11 -16.67
N THR A 312 12.64 6.14 -16.41
CA THR A 312 11.79 7.31 -16.62
C THR A 312 12.22 8.47 -15.72
N LYS A 313 11.77 9.70 -16.00
CA LYS A 313 12.08 10.87 -15.16
C LYS A 313 11.65 10.64 -13.69
N GLY A 314 10.47 10.07 -13.47
CA GLY A 314 9.98 9.73 -12.13
C GLY A 314 10.82 8.66 -11.44
N GLU A 315 11.18 7.59 -12.15
CA GLU A 315 12.07 6.54 -11.60
C GLU A 315 13.45 7.12 -11.24
N ARG A 316 14.03 7.99 -12.09
CA ARG A 316 15.30 8.67 -11.80
C ARG A 316 15.21 9.51 -10.52
N PHE A 317 14.16 10.33 -10.42
CA PHE A 317 13.92 11.15 -9.24
C PHE A 317 13.77 10.30 -7.98
N GLN A 318 13.04 9.18 -8.05
CA GLN A 318 12.88 8.29 -6.90
C GLN A 318 14.20 7.65 -6.47
N VAL A 319 15.04 7.20 -7.41
CA VAL A 319 16.39 6.68 -7.09
C VAL A 319 17.23 7.77 -6.41
N ALA A 320 17.16 9.01 -6.89
CA ALA A 320 17.87 10.15 -6.30
C ALA A 320 17.41 10.45 -4.87
N VAL A 321 16.09 10.41 -4.62
CA VAL A 321 15.52 10.60 -3.27
C VAL A 321 16.01 9.51 -2.30
N GLU A 322 15.96 8.23 -2.70
CA GLU A 322 16.43 7.15 -1.83
C GLU A 322 17.95 7.21 -1.61
N LEU A 323 18.73 7.57 -2.64
CA LEU A 323 20.16 7.81 -2.50
C LEU A 323 20.45 8.90 -1.47
N LEU A 324 19.81 10.06 -1.58
CA LEU A 324 20.02 11.16 -0.63
C LEU A 324 19.49 10.84 0.77
N ARG A 325 18.44 10.04 0.88
CA ARG A 325 17.97 9.53 2.18
C ARG A 325 19.02 8.65 2.84
N GLU A 326 19.68 7.78 2.08
CA GLU A 326 20.75 6.93 2.60
C GLU A 326 21.98 7.72 3.02
N ILE A 327 22.42 8.67 2.19
CA ILE A 327 23.54 9.57 2.50
C ILE A 327 23.21 10.40 3.75
N SER A 328 22.00 10.98 3.83
CA SER A 328 21.54 11.74 4.98
C SER A 328 21.50 10.90 6.26
N ARG A 329 21.00 9.67 6.22
CA ARG A 329 21.05 8.78 7.40
C ARG A 329 22.47 8.51 7.88
N ASN A 330 23.43 8.39 6.97
CA ASN A 330 24.83 8.14 7.34
C ASN A 330 25.47 9.39 7.96
N ASP A 331 25.17 10.57 7.42
CA ASP A 331 25.78 11.81 7.87
C ASP A 331 25.12 12.41 9.12
N CYS A 332 23.83 12.15 9.32
CA CYS A 332 22.98 12.81 10.31
C CYS A 332 22.58 11.86 11.45
N GLN A 333 23.50 10.98 11.88
CA GLN A 333 23.34 10.07 13.03
C GLN A 333 22.11 9.15 12.95
N GLY A 334 21.76 8.69 11.75
CA GLY A 334 20.60 7.84 11.49
C GLY A 334 19.29 8.60 11.24
N SER A 335 19.24 9.90 11.53
CA SER A 335 18.13 10.77 11.15
C SER A 335 18.18 11.13 9.66
N TYR A 336 17.05 11.50 9.08
CA TYR A 336 17.00 12.10 7.75
C TYR A 336 15.82 13.05 7.63
N GLY A 337 15.96 14.06 6.79
CA GLY A 337 14.90 15.02 6.46
C GLY A 337 15.13 15.54 5.06
N LEU A 338 14.16 15.33 4.17
CA LEU A 338 14.21 15.77 2.78
C LEU A 338 12.86 16.38 2.42
N PHE A 339 12.88 17.53 1.76
CA PHE A 339 11.72 18.05 1.06
C PHE A 339 11.83 17.67 -0.42
N THR A 340 10.75 17.11 -0.96
CA THR A 340 10.62 16.77 -2.38
C THR A 340 9.46 17.55 -2.98
N GLY A 341 9.73 18.39 -3.97
CA GLY A 341 8.71 19.20 -4.64
C GLY A 341 9.24 19.78 -5.94
N ALA A 342 8.38 19.90 -6.96
CA ALA A 342 8.74 20.41 -8.29
C ALA A 342 9.99 19.73 -8.93
N ASP A 343 10.13 18.41 -8.74
CA ASP A 343 11.30 17.61 -9.18
C ASP A 343 12.65 18.05 -8.56
N GLU A 344 12.65 18.80 -7.46
CA GLU A 344 13.85 19.12 -6.68
C GLU A 344 13.88 18.35 -5.36
N ILE A 345 15.10 18.06 -4.90
CA ILE A 345 15.37 17.49 -3.57
C ILE A 345 16.13 18.53 -2.75
N VAL A 346 15.59 18.85 -1.57
CA VAL A 346 16.20 19.81 -0.62
C VAL A 346 16.47 19.08 0.69
N ILE A 347 17.69 19.19 1.21
CA ILE A 347 18.00 18.72 2.56
C ILE A 347 17.22 19.59 3.54
N ASP A 348 16.50 18.98 4.50
CA ASP A 348 15.69 19.73 5.46
C ASP A 348 16.54 20.84 6.15
N PRO A 349 16.17 22.12 6.02
CA PRO A 349 16.89 23.24 6.66
C PRO A 349 17.00 23.13 8.17
N ASN A 350 16.11 22.37 8.82
CA ASN A 350 16.09 22.17 10.27
C ASN A 350 16.89 20.94 10.71
N LEU A 351 17.54 20.21 9.79
CA LEU A 351 18.31 19.02 10.11
C LEU A 351 19.70 19.40 10.64
N THR A 352 19.78 19.66 11.95
CA THR A 352 21.00 20.15 12.64
C THR A 352 22.00 19.06 13.01
N GLN A 353 21.65 17.79 12.83
CA GLN A 353 22.45 16.64 13.28
C GLN A 353 23.48 16.15 12.25
N CYS A 354 23.45 16.70 11.03
CA CYS A 354 24.35 16.34 9.93
C CYS A 354 25.76 16.87 10.17
N GLN A 355 26.79 16.06 9.89
CA GLN A 355 28.19 16.47 10.05
C GLN A 355 28.72 17.21 8.83
N HIS A 356 28.32 16.81 7.62
CA HIS A 356 28.87 17.30 6.37
C HIS A 356 27.81 17.85 5.41
N LEU A 357 26.64 17.22 5.33
CA LEU A 357 25.56 17.69 4.46
C LEU A 357 25.08 19.08 4.87
N ARG A 358 24.84 19.95 3.89
CA ARG A 358 24.33 21.30 4.11
C ARG A 358 22.82 21.27 4.27
N ALA A 359 22.33 21.63 5.45
CA ALA A 359 20.91 21.88 5.69
C ALA A 359 20.40 22.97 4.73
N GLY A 360 19.24 22.75 4.11
CA GLY A 360 18.68 23.63 3.07
C GLY A 360 19.36 23.54 1.70
N GLY A 361 20.48 22.81 1.58
CA GLY A 361 21.17 22.62 0.32
C GLY A 361 20.34 21.80 -0.67
N LYS A 362 20.53 22.09 -1.96
CA LYS A 362 19.92 21.37 -3.08
C LYS A 362 20.95 20.48 -3.78
N PRO A 363 21.08 19.19 -3.44
CA PRO A 363 22.09 18.34 -4.05
C PRO A 363 21.83 18.19 -5.56
N LEU A 364 22.91 18.30 -6.33
CA LEU A 364 22.92 18.16 -7.79
C LEU A 364 23.76 16.95 -8.22
N ASN A 365 24.92 16.75 -7.59
CA ASN A 365 25.82 15.64 -7.93
C ASN A 365 26.20 14.84 -6.68
N VAL A 366 26.36 13.53 -6.86
CA VAL A 366 26.96 12.62 -5.88
C VAL A 366 28.03 11.80 -6.60
N GLY A 367 29.26 11.83 -6.09
CA GLY A 367 30.37 11.08 -6.68
C GLY A 367 30.73 11.55 -8.10
N GLY A 368 30.44 12.81 -8.43
CA GLY A 368 30.65 13.38 -9.77
C GLY A 368 29.56 13.07 -10.80
N PHE A 369 28.47 12.41 -10.39
CA PHE A 369 27.34 12.11 -11.27
C PHE A 369 26.11 12.93 -10.90
N ASP A 370 25.45 13.51 -11.90
CA ASP A 370 24.20 14.24 -11.74
C ASP A 370 23.10 13.27 -11.30
N ILE A 371 22.48 13.55 -10.15
CA ILE A 371 21.50 12.63 -9.54
C ILE A 371 20.16 12.61 -10.29
N TYR A 372 19.85 13.61 -11.12
CA TYR A 372 18.60 13.66 -11.90
C TYR A 372 18.75 13.01 -13.28
N ILE A 373 19.98 12.98 -13.81
CA ILE A 373 20.32 12.38 -15.11
C ILE A 373 20.81 10.95 -14.96
N ALA A 374 21.76 10.71 -14.04
CA ALA A 374 22.51 9.47 -13.87
C ALA A 374 22.49 8.94 -12.42
N PRO A 375 21.29 8.78 -11.80
CA PRO A 375 21.20 8.40 -10.38
C PRO A 375 21.75 7.01 -10.06
N LEU A 376 21.73 6.08 -11.02
CA LEU A 376 22.29 4.74 -10.81
C LEU A 376 23.83 4.78 -10.73
N GLN A 377 24.48 5.62 -11.52
CA GLN A 377 25.91 5.85 -11.46
C GLN A 377 26.31 6.56 -10.17
N ALA A 378 25.55 7.60 -9.77
CA ALA A 378 25.70 8.28 -8.49
C ALA A 378 25.59 7.31 -7.31
N ARG A 379 24.60 6.41 -7.33
CA ARG A 379 24.44 5.36 -6.33
C ARG A 379 25.56 4.33 -6.34
N ALA A 380 26.04 3.92 -7.52
CA ALA A 380 27.18 3.01 -7.63
C ALA A 380 28.45 3.62 -7.02
N ALA A 381 28.68 4.93 -7.21
CA ALA A 381 29.78 5.65 -6.57
C ALA A 381 29.64 5.66 -5.04
N TRP A 382 28.43 5.90 -4.52
CA TRP A 382 28.16 5.81 -3.08
C TRP A 382 28.42 4.40 -2.52
N LEU A 383 27.88 3.36 -3.16
CA LEU A 383 28.09 1.97 -2.75
C LEU A 383 29.58 1.59 -2.78
N SER A 384 30.31 1.99 -3.82
CA SER A 384 31.76 1.76 -3.92
C SER A 384 32.52 2.48 -2.81
N ALA A 385 32.11 3.70 -2.44
CA ALA A 385 32.70 4.42 -1.31
C ALA A 385 32.41 3.68 0.00
N CYS A 386 31.20 3.17 0.19
CA CYS A 386 30.84 2.36 1.37
C CYS A 386 31.65 1.07 1.49
N ASP A 387 31.79 0.30 0.42
CA ASP A 387 32.56 -0.94 0.43
C ASP A 387 34.06 -0.68 0.69
N ALA A 388 34.56 0.48 0.28
CA ALA A 388 35.94 0.91 0.54
C ALA A 388 36.15 1.65 1.88
N GLY A 389 35.09 1.90 2.66
CA GLY A 389 35.16 2.74 3.87
C GLY A 389 35.55 4.20 3.57
N GLY A 390 35.25 4.69 2.37
CA GLY A 390 35.60 6.01 1.86
C GLY A 390 34.53 7.08 2.05
N THR A 391 34.75 8.21 1.36
CA THR A 391 33.82 9.34 1.31
C THR A 391 33.32 9.57 -0.11
N VAL A 392 32.13 10.14 -0.25
CA VAL A 392 31.58 10.58 -1.54
C VAL A 392 31.40 12.10 -1.55
N PRO A 393 31.84 12.82 -2.60
CA PRO A 393 31.53 14.22 -2.73
C PRO A 393 30.05 14.42 -3.11
N VAL A 394 29.42 15.38 -2.45
CA VAL A 394 28.06 15.85 -2.72
C VAL A 394 28.17 17.32 -3.10
N ALA A 395 27.82 17.65 -4.35
CA ALA A 395 27.79 19.02 -4.85
C ALA A 395 26.36 19.53 -4.93
N TYR A 396 26.18 20.83 -4.72
CA TYR A 396 24.89 21.49 -4.66
C TYR A 396 24.63 22.32 -5.91
N LYS A 397 23.35 22.55 -6.22
CA LYS A 397 22.91 23.39 -7.33
C LYS A 397 23.21 24.87 -7.08
N ASP A 398 23.16 25.29 -5.82
CA ASP A 398 23.46 26.65 -5.41
C ASP A 398 24.97 26.87 -5.51
N SER A 399 25.41 27.74 -6.43
CA SER A 399 26.82 27.95 -6.77
C SER A 399 27.70 28.39 -5.60
N ASP A 400 27.08 28.92 -4.56
CA ASP A 400 27.75 29.48 -3.39
C ASP A 400 27.99 28.41 -2.30
N LEU A 401 27.43 27.21 -2.47
CA LEU A 401 27.65 26.09 -1.57
C LEU A 401 28.79 25.22 -2.09
N GLU A 402 29.90 25.19 -1.34
CA GLU A 402 31.00 24.27 -1.59
C GLU A 402 30.54 22.80 -1.49
N ALA A 403 31.12 21.95 -2.33
CA ALA A 403 30.88 20.52 -2.26
C ALA A 403 31.34 19.95 -0.92
N THR A 404 30.58 18.99 -0.40
CA THR A 404 30.83 18.36 0.90
C THR A 404 31.18 16.89 0.72
N SER A 405 32.11 16.37 1.50
CA SER A 405 32.47 14.95 1.47
C SER A 405 31.78 14.20 2.59
N VAL A 406 30.90 13.25 2.26
CA VAL A 406 30.14 12.45 3.23
C VAL A 406 30.77 11.07 3.35
N ALA A 407 31.10 10.66 4.58
CA ALA A 407 31.58 9.31 4.86
C ALA A 407 30.44 8.31 4.93
N CYS A 408 30.67 7.10 4.42
CA CYS A 408 29.72 6.01 4.59
C CYS A 408 30.01 5.24 5.87
N ALA A 409 29.28 5.55 6.95
CA ALA A 409 29.46 4.92 8.25
C ALA A 409 28.80 3.54 8.37
N SER A 410 27.85 3.22 7.49
CA SER A 410 27.08 1.98 7.50
C SER A 410 26.89 1.44 6.10
N LYS A 411 27.08 0.13 5.92
CA LYS A 411 26.85 -0.51 4.62
C LYS A 411 25.40 -0.25 4.18
N PRO A 412 25.17 0.35 3.00
CA PRO A 412 23.84 0.68 2.55
C PRO A 412 22.97 -0.57 2.52
N LYS A 413 21.71 -0.40 2.94
CA LYS A 413 20.70 -1.43 2.70
C LYS A 413 20.53 -1.57 1.18
N ASN A 414 20.40 -2.80 0.71
CA ASN A 414 20.52 -3.23 -0.70
C ASN A 414 19.90 -2.30 -1.77
N MET A 415 20.37 -2.49 -3.01
CA MET A 415 19.99 -1.80 -4.26
C MET A 415 18.51 -1.36 -4.35
N PHE A 416 18.27 -0.04 -4.36
CA PHE A 416 17.12 0.52 -5.07
C PHE A 416 17.44 0.51 -6.58
N THR A 417 17.27 -0.66 -7.20
CA THR A 417 17.31 -0.81 -8.66
C THR A 417 15.88 -0.85 -9.15
N PRO A 418 15.41 0.12 -9.95
CA PRO A 418 14.07 0.07 -10.48
C PRO A 418 13.84 -1.25 -11.24
N LEU A 419 12.89 -2.05 -10.76
CA LEU A 419 12.52 -3.32 -11.36
C LEU A 419 11.27 -3.15 -12.24
N ARG A 420 11.24 -3.88 -13.36
CA ARG A 420 10.06 -4.00 -14.23
C ARG A 420 9.64 -5.45 -14.31
N LEU A 421 8.33 -5.67 -14.18
CA LEU A 421 7.72 -6.96 -14.45
C LEU A 421 7.42 -7.04 -15.95
N LEU A 422 7.99 -8.04 -16.62
CA LEU A 422 7.78 -8.29 -18.04
C LEU A 422 7.18 -9.68 -18.24
N ARG A 423 6.24 -9.79 -19.17
CA ARG A 423 5.76 -11.09 -19.64
C ARG A 423 6.83 -11.72 -20.54
N VAL A 424 7.20 -12.96 -20.24
CA VAL A 424 8.10 -13.75 -21.09
C VAL A 424 7.25 -14.28 -22.25
N PRO A 425 7.59 -13.96 -23.51
CA PRO A 425 6.91 -14.55 -24.67
C PRO A 425 7.06 -16.07 -24.58
N GLN A 426 5.94 -16.79 -24.47
CA GLN A 426 5.99 -18.23 -24.65
C GLN A 426 6.43 -18.47 -26.09
N ARG A 427 7.52 -19.22 -26.29
CA ARG A 427 7.81 -19.77 -27.62
C ARG A 427 6.57 -20.56 -28.01
N GLU A 428 5.89 -20.14 -29.07
CA GLU A 428 4.93 -21.00 -29.75
C GLU A 428 5.68 -22.30 -30.05
N THR A 429 5.35 -23.36 -29.32
CA THR A 429 5.61 -24.70 -29.80
C THR A 429 4.74 -24.83 -31.04
N LEU A 430 5.33 -24.57 -32.20
CA LEU A 430 4.74 -24.91 -33.49
C LEU A 430 4.26 -26.36 -33.40
N PRO A 431 3.01 -26.66 -33.83
CA PRO A 431 2.44 -27.99 -33.79
C PRO A 431 3.25 -29.01 -34.60
#